data_AF-A0A261BJX0-F1
#
_entry.id   AF-A0A261BJX0-F1
#
_cell.length_a   1.000
_cell.length_b   1.000
_cell.length_c   1.000
_cell.angle_alpha   90.00
_cell.angle_beta   90.00
_cell.angle_gamma   90.00
#
_symmetry.space_group_name_H-M   'P 1'
#
loop_
_entity.id
_entity.type
_entity.pdbx_description
1 polymer ?
#
loop_
_entity_poly.entity_id
_entity_poly.type
_entity_poly.pdbx_seq_one_letter_code
_entity_poly.pdbx_strand_id
1 'polypeptide(L)'
;MFLLGFLLLNLFGNLSATDTGPTCPDGFTLLNDLKCVKLYETPMTYDKAVKTCRSIIKGDIVSVHKNTDNQALLNLINSHHSVRPIWLGLTCEATNPNSCTWDDNSGAASYYNNFAKANPNLSAGKNVYMLVSGSSTGKWISANGYLVSLSFVCETPSSLVPDDESCSPASPTTFLFAYSNDLNPTEVLEVWSHFDRHREEISNKSVVFANVRFDLRKAEDIFYHANFSDVMDSVEAHLPDSDLGFTDIGTGSDILSIIQKFMNDGQKAPICGSAMLILLKRYPNEQNIDDIVAKLQKHHIYIYVVTHEVPSGGLYSQTMYNIATRTNGYCSFGMDQNFLYAATNGGAYYSHYLFYSTNIPVSGKNGTVALPLMTVPDLKLDYLIMTIQDHGPLNSFIRQEIDWNAVGTDLSGGEAENIWDFGWVWGNGTFYELSWQPEPNYVYNMTYNYEFTERRSQVLQFRAFTEDENVINTWIPYDN
;
A
#
# COMPACT_ATOMS: atom_id res chain seq x y z
N MET A 1 25.55 65.81 -20.70
CA MET A 1 26.23 64.88 -21.62
C MET A 1 26.09 63.49 -21.01
N PHE A 2 25.53 62.56 -21.80
CA PHE A 2 25.28 61.12 -21.62
C PHE A 2 26.00 60.38 -20.46
N LEU A 3 25.33 59.61 -19.59
CA LEU A 3 24.66 58.27 -19.72
C LEU A 3 25.61 57.10 -19.34
N LEU A 4 25.01 56.06 -18.72
CA LEU A 4 25.49 54.70 -18.38
C LEU A 4 26.15 54.51 -16.98
N GLY A 5 25.69 53.61 -16.11
CA GLY A 5 24.62 52.61 -16.23
C GLY A 5 24.31 51.97 -14.87
N PHE A 6 23.02 51.76 -14.62
CA PHE A 6 22.47 50.90 -13.56
C PHE A 6 21.93 49.64 -14.25
N LEU A 7 22.38 48.45 -13.82
CA LEU A 7 21.51 47.28 -13.56
C LEU A 7 22.36 46.10 -13.07
N LEU A 8 22.24 45.75 -11.79
CA LEU A 8 22.41 44.38 -11.32
C LEU A 8 21.20 44.06 -10.45
N LEU A 9 20.21 43.39 -11.05
CA LEU A 9 19.17 42.67 -10.32
C LEU A 9 19.85 41.48 -9.64
N ASN A 10 19.96 41.51 -8.31
CA ASN A 10 20.05 40.29 -7.52
C ASN A 10 18.62 39.85 -7.21
N LEU A 11 18.07 39.01 -8.08
CA LEU A 11 16.94 38.14 -7.78
C LEU A 11 17.44 37.05 -6.81
N PHE A 12 17.48 37.35 -5.52
CA PHE A 12 17.30 36.30 -4.53
C PHE A 12 15.80 35.99 -4.48
N GLY A 13 15.37 35.13 -5.40
CA GLY A 13 14.15 34.39 -5.18
C GLY A 13 14.36 33.54 -3.93
N ASN A 14 13.77 33.96 -2.82
CA ASN A 14 13.55 33.07 -1.69
C ASN A 14 12.77 31.88 -2.24
N LEU A 15 13.43 30.73 -2.34
CA LEU A 15 12.74 29.44 -2.31
C LEU A 15 12.06 29.37 -0.95
N SER A 16 10.79 29.81 -0.89
CA SER A 16 9.91 29.39 0.19
C SER A 16 9.70 27.90 -0.02
N ALA A 17 10.42 27.09 0.75
CA ALA A 17 10.00 25.74 1.04
C ALA A 17 8.54 25.83 1.50
N THR A 18 7.62 25.23 0.74
CA THR A 18 6.24 25.06 1.18
C THR A 18 6.28 24.11 2.37
N ASP A 19 6.13 24.69 3.55
CA ASP A 19 5.94 24.00 4.82
C ASP A 19 4.68 23.12 4.69
N THR A 20 4.86 21.81 4.51
CA THR A 20 3.77 20.84 4.40
C THR A 20 3.32 20.45 5.80
N GLY A 21 2.64 21.39 6.46
CA GLY A 21 2.03 21.13 7.76
C GLY A 21 0.96 20.03 7.69
N PRO A 22 0.60 19.44 8.84
CA PRO A 22 -0.45 18.42 8.93
C PRO A 22 -1.75 18.88 8.29
N THR A 23 -2.34 18.01 7.48
CA THR A 23 -3.62 18.23 6.80
C THR A 23 -4.73 17.38 7.44
N CYS A 24 -5.98 17.73 7.17
CA CYS A 24 -7.15 17.01 7.68
C CYS A 24 -8.07 16.57 6.56
N PRO A 25 -8.82 15.46 6.74
CA PRO A 25 -9.86 15.08 5.79
C PRO A 25 -10.89 16.20 5.59
N ASP A 26 -11.58 16.20 4.44
CA ASP A 26 -12.56 17.23 4.12
C ASP A 26 -13.62 17.41 5.22
N GLY A 27 -13.73 18.64 5.72
CA GLY A 27 -14.64 19.02 6.80
C GLY A 27 -14.15 18.67 8.21
N PHE A 28 -12.89 18.24 8.38
CA PHE A 28 -12.23 18.14 9.67
C PHE A 28 -11.32 19.37 9.91
N THR A 29 -11.14 19.71 11.17
CA THR A 29 -10.25 20.79 11.63
C THR A 29 -9.07 20.19 12.36
N LEU A 30 -7.87 20.72 12.11
CA LEU A 30 -6.67 20.31 12.82
C LEU A 30 -6.68 20.83 14.26
N LEU A 31 -6.43 19.94 15.22
CA LEU A 31 -6.36 20.20 16.65
C LEU A 31 -4.96 19.84 17.16
N ASN A 32 -4.25 20.82 17.70
CA ASN A 32 -2.91 20.66 18.30
C ASN A 32 -1.90 19.94 17.38
N ASP A 33 -1.96 20.21 16.07
CA ASP A 33 -1.03 19.73 15.04
C ASP A 33 -0.95 18.20 14.82
N LEU A 34 -1.73 17.38 15.54
CA LEU A 34 -1.64 15.91 15.48
C LEU A 34 -2.98 15.21 15.29
N LYS A 35 -4.11 15.89 15.53
CA LYS A 35 -5.42 15.27 15.58
C LYS A 35 -6.39 16.05 14.68
N CYS A 36 -7.07 15.36 13.77
CA CYS A 36 -8.15 15.96 13.01
C CYS A 36 -9.47 15.68 13.70
N VAL A 37 -10.27 16.72 13.88
CA VAL A 37 -11.54 16.63 14.61
C VAL A 37 -12.67 17.24 13.83
N LYS A 38 -13.88 16.70 14.00
CA LYS A 38 -15.10 17.22 13.39
C LYS A 38 -16.22 17.26 14.40
N LEU A 39 -16.82 18.44 14.56
CA LEU A 39 -17.98 18.65 15.43
C LEU A 39 -19.27 18.24 14.71
N TYR A 40 -20.04 17.37 15.34
CA TYR A 40 -21.38 16.98 14.94
C TYR A 40 -22.40 17.60 15.89
N GLU A 41 -23.09 18.64 15.41
CA GLU A 41 -24.02 19.40 16.25
C GLU A 41 -25.36 18.68 16.48
N THR A 42 -25.77 17.79 15.57
CA THR A 42 -27.02 17.02 15.68
C THR A 42 -26.91 16.04 16.86
N PRO A 43 -27.73 16.20 17.92
CA PRO A 43 -27.55 15.40 19.13
C PRO A 43 -27.87 13.92 18.93
N MET A 44 -27.02 13.05 19.47
CA MET A 44 -27.20 11.60 19.42
C MET A 44 -26.94 10.96 20.80
N THR A 45 -27.54 9.80 21.02
CA THR A 45 -27.19 8.91 22.15
C THR A 45 -25.75 8.45 22.03
N TYR A 46 -25.12 8.09 23.13
CA TYR A 46 -23.69 7.75 23.18
C TYR A 46 -23.30 6.69 22.15
N ASP A 47 -23.98 5.54 22.15
CA ASP A 47 -23.70 4.44 21.21
C ASP A 47 -23.84 4.83 19.74
N LYS A 48 -24.75 5.77 19.43
CA LYS A 48 -24.93 6.27 18.06
C LYS A 48 -23.79 7.21 17.68
N ALA A 49 -23.39 8.10 18.59
CA ALA A 49 -22.24 8.98 18.38
C ALA A 49 -20.95 8.17 18.15
N VAL A 50 -20.67 7.17 18.99
CA VAL A 50 -19.53 6.25 18.82
C VAL A 50 -19.58 5.56 17.47
N LYS A 51 -20.74 4.98 17.08
CA LYS A 51 -20.91 4.34 15.77
C LYS A 51 -20.70 5.30 14.61
N THR A 52 -21.18 6.54 14.72
CA THR A 52 -20.93 7.57 13.70
C THR A 52 -19.45 7.89 13.59
N CYS A 53 -18.73 8.04 14.71
CA CYS A 53 -17.31 8.32 14.67
C CYS A 53 -16.49 7.15 14.11
N ARG A 54 -16.83 5.92 14.48
CA ARG A 54 -16.19 4.70 13.97
C ARG A 54 -16.50 4.38 12.51
N SER A 55 -17.46 5.07 11.89
CA SER A 55 -17.65 5.02 10.43
C SER A 55 -16.65 5.88 9.66
N ILE A 56 -15.90 6.73 10.35
CA ILE A 56 -14.77 7.48 9.80
C ILE A 56 -13.52 6.60 9.91
N ILE A 57 -12.68 6.65 8.87
CA ILE A 57 -11.41 5.91 8.82
C ILE A 57 -10.52 6.27 10.02
N LYS A 58 -10.05 5.23 10.74
CA LYS A 58 -9.30 5.37 12.00
C LYS A 58 -9.97 6.33 13.00
N GLY A 59 -11.28 6.47 12.88
CA GLY A 59 -12.06 7.44 13.62
C GLY A 59 -12.60 6.86 14.91
N ASP A 60 -12.59 7.67 15.96
CA ASP A 60 -13.32 7.39 17.20
C ASP A 60 -13.92 8.68 17.76
N ILE A 61 -14.76 8.56 18.77
CA ILE A 61 -15.25 9.70 19.52
C ILE A 61 -14.10 10.31 20.35
N VAL A 62 -14.09 11.64 20.47
CA VAL A 62 -12.91 12.38 20.93
C VAL A 62 -12.37 11.92 22.30
N SER A 63 -11.06 11.77 22.39
CA SER A 63 -10.28 11.49 23.60
C SER A 63 -9.43 12.70 24.02
N VAL A 64 -9.26 12.87 25.33
CA VAL A 64 -8.61 14.06 25.92
C VAL A 64 -7.56 13.64 26.95
N HIS A 65 -6.28 13.84 26.63
CA HIS A 65 -5.16 13.34 27.46
C HIS A 65 -4.40 14.43 28.20
N LYS A 66 -4.63 15.69 27.87
CA LYS A 66 -3.97 16.84 28.50
C LYS A 66 -4.90 18.05 28.56
N ASN A 67 -4.57 19.00 29.43
CA ASN A 67 -5.32 20.27 29.51
C ASN A 67 -5.30 21.05 28.18
N THR A 68 -4.22 20.96 27.41
CA THR A 68 -4.11 21.58 26.09
C THR A 68 -5.18 21.08 25.12
N ASP A 69 -5.45 19.77 25.10
CA ASP A 69 -6.47 19.16 24.25
C ASP A 69 -7.87 19.60 24.67
N ASN A 70 -8.10 19.64 25.98
CA ASN A 70 -9.37 20.09 26.56
C ASN A 70 -9.68 21.55 26.19
N GLN A 71 -8.68 22.43 26.26
CA GLN A 71 -8.85 23.84 25.88
C GLN A 71 -8.99 24.02 24.38
N ALA A 72 -8.22 23.28 23.57
CA ALA A 72 -8.32 23.35 22.12
C ALA A 72 -9.72 22.91 21.64
N LEU A 73 -10.26 21.85 22.23
CA LEU A 73 -11.61 21.36 21.94
C LEU A 73 -12.68 22.40 22.29
N LEU A 74 -12.56 23.09 23.42
CA LEU A 74 -13.44 24.21 23.77
C LEU A 74 -13.37 25.35 22.77
N ASN A 75 -12.16 25.72 22.33
CA ASN A 75 -11.97 26.80 21.36
C ASN A 75 -12.63 26.47 20.01
N LEU A 76 -12.49 25.21 19.55
CA LEU A 76 -13.16 24.73 18.35
C LEU A 76 -14.69 24.79 18.46
N ILE A 77 -15.25 24.37 19.59
CA ILE A 77 -16.70 24.36 19.78
C ILE A 77 -17.25 25.78 19.85
N ASN A 78 -16.52 26.68 20.52
CA ASN A 78 -16.87 28.09 20.63
C ASN A 78 -16.76 28.82 19.28
N SER A 79 -15.84 28.42 18.39
CA SER A 79 -15.73 29.01 17.05
C SER A 79 -16.92 28.67 16.14
N HIS A 80 -17.62 27.57 16.43
CA HIS A 80 -18.88 27.20 15.79
C HIS A 80 -20.11 27.82 16.47
N HIS A 81 -19.91 28.68 17.48
CA HIS A 81 -20.98 29.27 18.31
C HIS A 81 -21.89 28.24 18.99
N SER A 82 -21.40 27.01 19.21
CA SER A 82 -22.16 25.95 19.84
C SER A 82 -22.11 26.07 21.36
N VAL A 83 -23.28 26.04 22.00
CA VAL A 83 -23.41 26.11 23.47
C VAL A 83 -23.77 24.76 24.10
N ARG A 84 -23.89 23.70 23.28
CA ARG A 84 -24.36 22.39 23.71
C ARG A 84 -23.18 21.55 24.23
N PRO A 85 -23.34 20.87 25.38
CA PRO A 85 -22.33 19.92 25.86
C PRO A 85 -22.07 18.83 24.82
N ILE A 86 -20.85 18.30 24.84
CA ILE A 86 -20.43 17.26 23.89
C ILE A 86 -20.09 15.95 24.58
N TRP A 87 -20.43 14.82 23.96
CA TRP A 87 -19.90 13.52 24.38
C TRP A 87 -18.38 13.46 24.24
N LEU A 88 -17.74 12.83 25.21
CA LEU A 88 -16.35 12.38 25.15
C LEU A 88 -16.34 10.85 25.04
N GLY A 89 -15.33 10.29 24.39
CA GLY A 89 -15.14 8.84 24.27
C GLY A 89 -14.69 8.17 25.55
N LEU A 90 -15.36 8.42 26.68
CA LEU A 90 -14.93 7.99 28.00
C LEU A 90 -16.09 7.32 28.74
N THR A 91 -15.84 6.09 29.20
CA THR A 91 -16.79 5.28 29.97
C THR A 91 -16.19 4.89 31.32
N CYS A 92 -16.94 5.09 32.40
CA CYS A 92 -16.50 4.82 33.78
C CYS A 92 -17.18 3.58 34.38
N GLU A 93 -16.40 2.71 35.01
CA GLU A 93 -16.90 1.51 35.69
C GLU A 93 -16.95 1.67 37.23
N ALA A 94 -16.36 2.74 37.78
CA ALA A 94 -16.47 3.13 39.19
C ALA A 94 -16.52 4.66 39.34
N THR A 95 -16.64 5.15 40.58
CA THR A 95 -16.69 6.59 40.90
C THR A 95 -15.29 7.23 41.04
N ASN A 96 -14.25 6.59 40.51
CA ASN A 96 -12.89 7.12 40.50
C ASN A 96 -12.42 7.33 39.04
N PRO A 97 -11.69 8.41 38.71
CA PRO A 97 -11.23 8.66 37.35
C PRO A 97 -10.36 7.54 36.75
N ASN A 98 -9.65 6.77 37.57
CA ASN A 98 -8.80 5.67 37.12
C ASN A 98 -9.61 4.49 36.56
N SER A 99 -10.90 4.41 36.89
CA SER A 99 -11.84 3.41 36.36
C SER A 99 -12.54 3.86 35.07
N CYS A 100 -12.20 5.03 34.57
CA CYS A 100 -12.74 5.56 33.33
C CYS A 100 -11.78 5.28 32.18
N THR A 101 -12.20 4.49 31.20
CA THR A 101 -11.40 4.06 30.05
C THR A 101 -11.86 4.75 28.78
N TRP A 102 -10.90 5.19 27.97
CA TRP A 102 -11.19 5.78 26.68
C TRP A 102 -11.58 4.71 25.64
N ASP A 103 -12.59 5.02 24.84
CA ASP A 103 -13.17 4.11 23.84
C ASP A 103 -12.21 3.83 22.66
N ASP A 104 -11.22 4.70 22.46
CA ASP A 104 -10.15 4.55 21.45
C ASP A 104 -9.00 3.63 21.90
N ASN A 105 -9.14 2.97 23.06
CA ASN A 105 -8.13 2.12 23.71
C ASN A 105 -6.84 2.84 24.14
N SER A 106 -6.84 4.17 24.26
CA SER A 106 -5.69 4.95 24.78
C SER A 106 -5.46 4.82 26.29
N GLY A 107 -6.23 3.94 26.96
CA GLY A 107 -6.09 3.62 28.37
C GLY A 107 -7.08 4.36 29.28
N ALA A 108 -6.69 4.58 30.54
CA ALA A 108 -7.55 5.19 31.55
C ALA A 108 -7.31 6.70 31.71
N ALA A 109 -8.33 7.43 32.17
CA ALA A 109 -8.25 8.87 32.51
C ALA A 109 -7.50 9.16 33.84
N SER A 110 -6.58 8.28 34.23
CA SER A 110 -5.75 8.41 35.43
C SER A 110 -4.68 9.49 35.27
N TYR A 111 -4.11 9.62 34.07
CA TYR A 111 -3.05 10.58 33.76
C TYR A 111 -3.57 12.02 33.69
N TYR A 112 -4.73 12.21 33.04
CA TYR A 112 -5.41 13.49 32.97
C TYR A 112 -6.91 13.27 33.03
N ASN A 113 -7.57 14.05 33.88
CA ASN A 113 -9.01 14.17 33.89
C ASN A 113 -9.43 15.58 34.31
N ASN A 114 -10.61 16.00 33.84
CA ASN A 114 -11.17 17.29 34.20
C ASN A 114 -12.60 17.18 34.75
N PHE A 115 -12.88 16.12 35.50
CA PHE A 115 -14.20 15.91 36.13
C PHE A 115 -14.60 17.10 37.02
N ALA A 116 -15.88 17.45 36.97
CA ALA A 116 -16.45 18.35 37.97
C ALA A 116 -16.52 17.65 39.33
N LYS A 117 -16.67 18.44 40.39
CA LYS A 117 -16.89 17.92 41.74
C LYS A 117 -18.06 16.91 41.73
N ALA A 118 -17.89 15.80 42.44
CA ALA A 118 -18.83 14.67 42.51
C ALA A 118 -19.00 13.86 41.21
N ASN A 119 -18.05 13.93 40.27
CA ASN A 119 -17.96 13.04 39.11
C ASN A 119 -16.60 12.32 39.08
N PRO A 120 -16.51 11.10 38.50
CA PRO A 120 -17.58 10.36 37.83
C PRO A 120 -18.67 9.85 38.79
N ASN A 121 -19.93 9.87 38.32
CA ASN A 121 -21.12 9.51 39.10
C ASN A 121 -21.96 8.46 38.37
N LEU A 122 -21.77 7.19 38.73
CA LEU A 122 -22.46 6.07 38.09
C LEU A 122 -23.98 6.07 38.27
N SER A 123 -24.51 6.76 39.29
CA SER A 123 -25.96 6.93 39.46
C SER A 123 -26.58 7.82 38.37
N ALA A 124 -25.79 8.73 37.79
CA ALA A 124 -26.20 9.54 36.64
C ALA A 124 -25.99 8.80 35.31
N GLY A 125 -25.08 7.82 35.29
CA GLY A 125 -24.74 6.94 34.17
C GLY A 125 -23.24 6.80 34.00
N LYS A 126 -22.80 5.90 33.12
CA LYS A 126 -21.38 5.55 32.95
C LYS A 126 -20.64 6.36 31.89
N ASN A 127 -21.35 6.99 30.95
CA ASN A 127 -20.74 7.73 29.85
C ASN A 127 -20.46 9.17 30.28
N VAL A 128 -19.49 9.81 29.64
CA VAL A 128 -18.99 11.13 30.07
C VAL A 128 -19.16 12.18 28.97
N TYR A 129 -19.58 13.37 29.36
CA TYR A 129 -19.67 14.53 28.46
C TYR A 129 -18.94 15.74 29.05
N MET A 130 -18.51 16.67 28.19
CA MET A 130 -17.87 17.92 28.57
C MET A 130 -18.85 19.09 28.48
N LEU A 131 -18.88 19.92 29.51
CA LEU A 131 -19.55 21.21 29.49
C LEU A 131 -18.75 22.21 28.67
N VAL A 132 -19.39 22.91 27.73
CA VAL A 132 -18.71 23.85 26.82
C VAL A 132 -19.05 25.31 27.08
N SER A 133 -19.98 25.57 28.01
CA SER A 133 -20.44 26.92 28.37
C SER A 133 -20.75 27.04 29.87
N GLY A 134 -20.83 28.29 30.35
CA GLY A 134 -21.14 28.60 31.75
C GLY A 134 -19.93 28.54 32.70
N SER A 135 -20.19 28.64 34.01
CA SER A 135 -19.13 28.72 35.04
C SER A 135 -18.31 27.43 35.20
N SER A 136 -18.81 26.30 34.69
CA SER A 136 -18.14 24.99 34.73
C SER A 136 -17.62 24.56 33.35
N THR A 137 -17.38 25.51 32.45
CA THR A 137 -16.82 25.24 31.11
C THR A 137 -15.54 24.39 31.20
N GLY A 138 -15.45 23.39 30.34
CA GLY A 138 -14.36 22.42 30.26
C GLY A 138 -14.48 21.24 31.22
N LYS A 139 -15.40 21.26 32.18
CA LYS A 139 -15.55 20.19 33.17
C LYS A 139 -16.35 19.00 32.63
N TRP A 140 -15.98 17.81 33.09
CA TRP A 140 -16.57 16.54 32.67
C TRP A 140 -17.61 16.03 33.66
N ILE A 141 -18.72 15.52 33.14
CA ILE A 141 -19.89 15.09 33.90
C ILE A 141 -20.34 13.71 33.41
N SER A 142 -20.81 12.86 34.32
CA SER A 142 -21.38 11.55 34.00
C SER A 142 -22.85 11.66 33.59
N ALA A 143 -23.25 10.87 32.59
CA ALA A 143 -24.63 10.76 32.10
C ALA A 143 -24.95 9.36 31.58
N ASN A 144 -26.25 9.07 31.50
CA ASN A 144 -26.76 7.84 30.92
C ASN A 144 -26.83 7.99 29.40
N GLY A 145 -25.89 7.37 28.70
CA GLY A 145 -25.76 7.43 27.24
C GLY A 145 -26.93 6.85 26.45
N TYR A 146 -27.82 6.08 27.08
CA TYR A 146 -29.05 5.57 26.47
C TYR A 146 -30.21 6.57 26.48
N LEU A 147 -30.21 7.51 27.41
CA LEU A 147 -31.31 8.46 27.61
C LEU A 147 -30.98 9.87 27.15
N VAL A 148 -29.71 10.26 27.26
CA VAL A 148 -29.25 11.61 26.90
C VAL A 148 -28.77 11.62 25.46
N SER A 149 -29.16 12.64 24.70
CA SER A 149 -28.62 12.92 23.38
C SER A 149 -27.85 14.23 23.40
N LEU A 150 -26.58 14.20 23.00
CA LEU A 150 -25.69 15.36 22.96
C LEU A 150 -25.00 15.48 21.61
N SER A 151 -24.51 16.67 21.30
CA SER A 151 -23.55 16.87 20.22
C SER A 151 -22.28 16.08 20.55
N PHE A 152 -21.43 15.84 19.56
CA PHE A 152 -20.21 15.04 19.77
C PHE A 152 -19.13 15.46 18.79
N VAL A 153 -17.89 15.14 19.13
CA VAL A 153 -16.75 15.38 18.26
C VAL A 153 -16.15 14.04 17.92
N CYS A 154 -15.99 13.78 16.63
CA CYS A 154 -15.20 12.66 16.16
C CYS A 154 -13.77 13.13 15.97
N GLU A 155 -12.82 12.25 16.25
CA GLU A 155 -11.42 12.42 15.94
C GLU A 155 -10.95 11.36 14.97
N THR A 156 -9.91 11.70 14.21
CA THR A 156 -9.13 10.82 13.35
C THR A 156 -7.71 11.37 13.32
N PRO A 157 -6.66 10.57 13.08
CA PRO A 157 -5.29 11.07 12.98
C PRO A 157 -5.20 12.21 11.95
N SER A 158 -4.41 13.25 12.22
CA SER A 158 -4.08 14.19 11.16
C SER A 158 -3.20 13.51 10.12
N SER A 159 -3.40 13.86 8.86
CA SER A 159 -2.37 13.63 7.86
C SER A 159 -1.28 14.67 8.08
N LEU A 160 -0.55 14.55 9.20
CA LEU A 160 0.87 14.45 9.01
C LEU A 160 1.01 13.43 7.88
N VAL A 161 1.60 13.82 6.77
CA VAL A 161 2.50 12.85 6.17
C VAL A 161 3.50 12.65 7.31
N PRO A 162 3.48 11.58 8.15
CA PRO A 162 4.77 11.04 8.42
C PRO A 162 5.31 10.85 7.02
N ASP A 163 6.43 11.47 6.71
CA ASP A 163 7.23 10.87 5.68
C ASP A 163 7.29 9.38 6.07
N ASP A 164 6.52 8.59 5.34
CA ASP A 164 6.56 7.14 5.33
C ASP A 164 7.93 6.70 4.77
N GLU A 165 8.85 7.65 4.53
CA GLU A 165 10.29 7.46 4.43
C GLU A 165 10.90 6.82 5.68
N SER A 166 10.17 6.74 6.80
CA SER A 166 10.62 6.07 8.03
C SER A 166 10.08 4.64 8.21
N CYS A 167 9.32 4.12 7.25
CA CYS A 167 8.81 2.77 7.33
C CYS A 167 9.95 1.76 7.11
N SER A 168 9.92 0.66 7.87
CA SER A 168 10.88 -0.44 7.74
C SER A 168 10.24 -1.59 6.98
N PRO A 169 11.02 -2.54 6.44
CA PRO A 169 10.45 -3.73 5.79
C PRO A 169 9.52 -4.57 6.70
N ALA A 170 9.63 -4.41 8.02
CA ALA A 170 8.75 -5.01 9.02
C ALA A 170 7.52 -4.16 9.39
N SER A 171 7.37 -2.96 8.82
CA SER A 171 6.19 -2.12 9.05
C SER A 171 4.93 -2.81 8.54
N PRO A 172 3.77 -2.66 9.20
CA PRO A 172 2.52 -3.24 8.71
C PRO A 172 2.16 -2.71 7.32
N THR A 173 1.75 -3.59 6.41
CA THR A 173 1.50 -3.23 5.01
C THR A 173 0.07 -3.51 4.56
N THR A 174 -0.24 -3.12 3.32
CA THR A 174 -1.45 -3.53 2.60
C THR A 174 -1.09 -4.45 1.44
N PHE A 175 -1.92 -5.48 1.23
CA PHE A 175 -1.92 -6.25 -0.02
C PHE A 175 -3.10 -5.80 -0.89
N LEU A 176 -2.82 -5.25 -2.07
CA LEU A 176 -3.84 -4.83 -3.03
C LEU A 176 -3.92 -5.83 -4.20
N PHE A 177 -5.09 -6.43 -4.37
CA PHE A 177 -5.44 -7.23 -5.54
C PHE A 177 -6.23 -6.38 -6.55
N ALA A 178 -5.57 -5.96 -7.62
CA ALA A 178 -6.16 -5.17 -8.69
C ALA A 178 -6.32 -6.02 -9.96
N TYR A 179 -7.48 -5.98 -10.59
CA TYR A 179 -7.73 -6.75 -11.80
C TYR A 179 -8.54 -5.98 -12.84
N SER A 180 -8.16 -6.15 -14.11
CA SER A 180 -8.84 -5.54 -15.24
C SER A 180 -10.24 -6.14 -15.41
N ASN A 181 -11.23 -5.27 -15.63
CA ASN A 181 -12.61 -5.67 -15.97
C ASN A 181 -12.71 -6.37 -17.34
N ASP A 182 -11.66 -6.31 -18.16
CA ASP A 182 -11.64 -6.95 -19.47
C ASP A 182 -11.18 -8.42 -19.43
N LEU A 183 -10.82 -8.94 -18.25
CA LEU A 183 -10.47 -10.35 -18.02
C LEU A 183 -11.71 -11.26 -17.99
N ASN A 184 -11.49 -12.57 -18.16
CA ASN A 184 -12.54 -13.54 -17.88
C ASN A 184 -12.77 -13.61 -16.34
N PRO A 185 -14.02 -13.56 -15.86
CA PRO A 185 -14.32 -13.73 -14.43
C PRO A 185 -13.68 -14.96 -13.80
N THR A 186 -13.58 -16.05 -14.55
CA THR A 186 -13.00 -17.32 -14.08
C THR A 186 -11.49 -17.18 -13.83
N GLU A 187 -10.76 -16.45 -14.67
CA GLU A 187 -9.31 -16.22 -14.47
C GLU A 187 -9.06 -15.46 -13.17
N VAL A 188 -9.86 -14.42 -12.89
CA VAL A 188 -9.76 -13.64 -11.65
C VAL A 188 -10.06 -14.50 -10.43
N LEU A 189 -11.13 -15.32 -10.50
CA LEU A 189 -11.49 -16.23 -9.41
C LEU A 189 -10.44 -17.31 -9.17
N GLU A 190 -9.85 -17.89 -10.21
CA GLU A 190 -8.83 -18.93 -10.09
C GLU A 190 -7.56 -18.39 -9.41
N VAL A 191 -7.11 -17.21 -9.83
CA VAL A 191 -5.99 -16.52 -9.15
C VAL A 191 -6.36 -16.28 -7.70
N TRP A 192 -7.50 -15.65 -7.42
CA TRP A 192 -7.86 -15.27 -6.05
C TRP A 192 -8.10 -16.49 -5.12
N SER A 193 -8.74 -17.55 -5.61
CA SER A 193 -8.92 -18.82 -4.88
C SER A 193 -7.58 -19.46 -4.51
N HIS A 194 -6.55 -19.24 -5.32
CA HIS A 194 -5.21 -19.70 -5.02
C HIS A 194 -4.61 -18.95 -3.83
N PHE A 195 -4.80 -17.62 -3.77
CA PHE A 195 -4.34 -16.77 -2.68
C PHE A 195 -5.07 -17.06 -1.36
N ASP A 196 -6.36 -17.41 -1.38
CA ASP A 196 -7.09 -17.80 -0.15
C ASP A 196 -6.51 -19.03 0.55
N ARG A 197 -6.00 -19.99 -0.24
CA ARG A 197 -5.31 -21.17 0.32
C ARG A 197 -4.01 -20.82 1.03
N HIS A 198 -3.46 -19.62 0.80
CA HIS A 198 -2.17 -19.12 1.33
C HIS A 198 -2.36 -17.79 2.07
N ARG A 199 -3.55 -17.60 2.62
CA ARG A 199 -3.91 -16.40 3.37
C ARG A 199 -3.04 -16.20 4.61
N GLU A 200 -2.47 -17.26 5.19
CA GLU A 200 -1.64 -17.17 6.39
C GLU A 200 -0.31 -16.47 6.07
N GLU A 201 0.34 -16.88 4.98
CA GLU A 201 1.57 -16.29 4.45
C GLU A 201 1.37 -14.81 4.08
N ILE A 202 0.24 -14.49 3.45
CA ILE A 202 -0.06 -13.11 3.08
C ILE A 202 -0.34 -12.26 4.34
N SER A 203 -1.08 -12.82 5.30
CA SER A 203 -1.44 -12.15 6.57
C SER A 203 -0.25 -11.94 7.51
N ASN A 204 0.87 -12.65 7.32
CA ASN A 204 2.07 -12.45 8.12
C ASN A 204 2.65 -11.04 7.94
N LYS A 205 2.56 -10.45 6.74
CA LYS A 205 3.05 -9.07 6.50
C LYS A 205 1.94 -8.04 6.36
N SER A 206 0.86 -8.40 5.67
CA SER A 206 -0.21 -7.44 5.36
C SER A 206 -1.31 -7.49 6.41
N VAL A 207 -1.56 -6.34 7.04
CA VAL A 207 -2.61 -6.17 8.06
C VAL A 207 -3.89 -5.59 7.48
N VAL A 208 -3.82 -5.08 6.25
CA VAL A 208 -4.99 -4.65 5.47
C VAL A 208 -4.93 -5.33 4.12
N PHE A 209 -6.10 -5.73 3.63
CA PHE A 209 -6.27 -6.32 2.31
C PHE A 209 -7.18 -5.42 1.51
N ALA A 210 -6.88 -5.24 0.24
CA ALA A 210 -7.65 -4.38 -0.64
C ALA A 210 -7.92 -5.04 -1.97
N ASN A 211 -9.04 -4.71 -2.59
CA ASN A 211 -9.32 -5.10 -3.96
C ASN A 211 -9.91 -3.95 -4.77
N VAL A 212 -9.65 -3.97 -6.07
CA VAL A 212 -10.24 -3.01 -7.02
C VAL A 212 -10.32 -3.61 -8.41
N ARG A 213 -11.48 -3.42 -9.04
CA ARG A 213 -11.67 -3.69 -10.46
C ARG A 213 -11.47 -2.40 -11.24
N PHE A 214 -10.65 -2.45 -12.29
CA PHE A 214 -10.30 -1.29 -13.11
C PHE A 214 -10.68 -1.51 -14.58
N ASP A 215 -10.46 -0.52 -15.44
CA ASP A 215 -10.94 -0.45 -16.84
C ASP A 215 -12.46 -0.25 -17.00
N LEU A 216 -13.04 0.56 -16.11
CA LEU A 216 -14.48 0.82 -16.05
C LEU A 216 -14.84 2.20 -16.62
N ARG A 217 -15.98 2.32 -17.32
CA ARG A 217 -16.49 3.65 -17.76
C ARG A 217 -16.77 4.58 -16.59
N LYS A 218 -17.13 4.02 -15.44
CA LYS A 218 -17.26 4.71 -14.16
C LYS A 218 -16.36 3.99 -13.17
N ALA A 219 -15.26 4.62 -12.79
CA ALA A 219 -14.32 4.07 -11.84
C ALA A 219 -14.98 3.77 -10.48
N GLU A 220 -14.54 2.68 -9.86
CA GLU A 220 -14.92 2.28 -8.51
C GLU A 220 -13.89 2.79 -7.48
N ASP A 221 -14.26 2.71 -6.20
CA ASP A 221 -13.32 2.92 -5.11
C ASP A 221 -12.49 1.66 -4.84
N ILE A 222 -11.28 1.86 -4.28
CA ILE A 222 -10.53 0.74 -3.73
C ILE A 222 -11.23 0.33 -2.45
N PHE A 223 -11.61 -0.94 -2.35
CA PHE A 223 -12.23 -1.50 -1.17
C PHE A 223 -11.13 -1.99 -0.22
N TYR A 224 -11.19 -1.61 1.05
CA TYR A 224 -10.21 -1.96 2.07
C TYR A 224 -10.88 -2.79 3.17
N HIS A 225 -10.19 -3.83 3.59
CA HIS A 225 -10.75 -4.89 4.43
C HIS A 225 -9.74 -5.29 5.52
N ALA A 226 -10.25 -5.66 6.68
CA ALA A 226 -9.44 -6.11 7.80
C ALA A 226 -9.10 -7.61 7.72
N ASN A 227 -9.92 -8.41 7.03
CA ASN A 227 -9.77 -9.87 6.98
C ASN A 227 -9.80 -10.37 5.55
N PHE A 228 -9.10 -11.48 5.30
CA PHE A 228 -9.04 -12.11 3.99
C PHE A 228 -10.41 -12.54 3.44
N SER A 229 -11.30 -13.03 4.32
CA SER A 229 -12.66 -13.45 3.94
C SER A 229 -13.51 -12.29 3.40
N ASP A 230 -13.35 -11.08 3.92
CA ASP A 230 -14.13 -9.91 3.48
C ASP A 230 -13.70 -9.50 2.05
N VAL A 231 -12.42 -9.69 1.72
CA VAL A 231 -11.88 -9.42 0.38
C VAL A 231 -12.36 -10.48 -0.60
N MET A 232 -12.46 -11.74 -0.17
CA MET A 232 -13.04 -12.82 -0.98
C MET A 232 -14.47 -12.48 -1.39
N ASP A 233 -15.33 -12.16 -0.43
CA ASP A 233 -16.71 -11.76 -0.70
C ASP A 233 -16.75 -10.53 -1.62
N SER A 234 -15.83 -9.57 -1.43
CA SER A 234 -15.72 -8.37 -2.26
C SER A 234 -15.29 -8.68 -3.70
N VAL A 235 -14.32 -9.55 -3.93
CA VAL A 235 -13.86 -9.96 -5.27
C VAL A 235 -14.96 -10.72 -5.99
N GLU A 236 -15.63 -11.66 -5.31
CA GLU A 236 -16.77 -12.42 -5.87
C GLU A 236 -17.94 -11.49 -6.26
N ALA A 237 -18.21 -10.45 -5.45
CA ALA A 237 -19.24 -9.46 -5.75
C ALA A 237 -18.86 -8.49 -6.90
N HIS A 238 -17.58 -8.34 -7.21
CA HIS A 238 -17.05 -7.39 -8.20
C HIS A 238 -16.23 -8.09 -9.29
N LEU A 239 -16.65 -9.27 -9.75
CA LEU A 239 -16.00 -9.95 -10.87
C LEU A 239 -16.12 -9.15 -12.18
N PRO A 240 -15.17 -9.29 -13.14
CA PRO A 240 -15.26 -8.67 -14.46
C PRO A 240 -16.67 -8.73 -15.08
N ASP A 241 -17.17 -7.59 -15.53
CA ASP A 241 -18.48 -7.46 -16.19
C ASP A 241 -18.33 -6.63 -17.45
N SER A 242 -18.51 -7.27 -18.62
CA SER A 242 -18.36 -6.62 -19.92
C SER A 242 -19.26 -5.40 -20.10
N ASP A 243 -20.41 -5.34 -19.41
CA ASP A 243 -21.33 -4.22 -19.52
C ASP A 243 -20.81 -2.96 -18.82
N LEU A 244 -19.79 -3.04 -17.96
CA LEU A 244 -19.25 -1.89 -17.21
C LEU A 244 -17.98 -1.29 -17.84
N GLY A 245 -17.29 -2.07 -18.67
CA GLY A 245 -15.97 -1.75 -19.21
C GLY A 245 -15.95 -0.70 -20.31
N PHE A 246 -14.76 -0.20 -20.67
CA PHE A 246 -14.61 0.71 -21.81
C PHE A 246 -15.09 0.08 -23.13
N THR A 247 -15.77 0.86 -23.96
CA THR A 247 -16.30 0.39 -25.26
C THR A 247 -15.34 0.61 -26.43
N ASP A 248 -14.35 1.49 -26.28
CA ASP A 248 -13.39 1.82 -27.32
C ASP A 248 -12.05 1.09 -27.09
N ILE A 249 -11.56 0.42 -28.14
CA ILE A 249 -10.27 -0.28 -28.12
C ILE A 249 -9.09 0.68 -28.02
N GLY A 250 -9.25 1.94 -28.45
CA GLY A 250 -8.23 2.98 -28.35
C GLY A 250 -8.06 3.55 -26.94
N THR A 251 -9.04 3.33 -26.05
CA THR A 251 -8.97 3.77 -24.65
C THR A 251 -7.96 2.91 -23.89
N GLY A 252 -6.96 3.56 -23.29
CA GLY A 252 -5.96 2.92 -22.45
C GLY A 252 -6.50 2.57 -21.08
N SER A 253 -5.77 1.72 -20.37
CA SER A 253 -6.13 1.32 -19.01
C SER A 253 -6.03 2.48 -18.02
N ASP A 254 -6.94 2.54 -17.05
CA ASP A 254 -6.91 3.51 -15.95
C ASP A 254 -6.05 3.05 -14.76
N ILE A 255 -5.28 1.95 -14.90
CA ILE A 255 -4.44 1.38 -13.83
C ILE A 255 -3.49 2.38 -13.17
N LEU A 256 -2.91 3.33 -13.92
CA LEU A 256 -2.03 4.33 -13.33
C LEU A 256 -2.79 5.28 -12.38
N SER A 257 -4.06 5.52 -12.65
CA SER A 257 -4.95 6.28 -11.76
C SER A 257 -5.28 5.48 -10.49
N ILE A 258 -5.45 4.16 -10.62
CA ILE A 258 -5.65 3.26 -9.48
C ILE A 258 -4.42 3.23 -8.57
N ILE A 259 -3.22 3.11 -9.13
CA ILE A 259 -1.96 3.15 -8.37
C ILE A 259 -1.81 4.50 -7.63
N GLN A 260 -2.12 5.61 -8.30
CA GLN A 260 -2.12 6.93 -7.65
C GLN A 260 -3.18 7.03 -6.54
N LYS A 261 -4.37 6.49 -6.77
CA LYS A 261 -5.45 6.47 -5.78
C LYS A 261 -5.05 5.68 -4.53
N PHE A 262 -4.41 4.52 -4.68
CA PHE A 262 -3.87 3.75 -3.55
C PHE A 262 -2.86 4.56 -2.75
N MET A 263 -1.89 5.20 -3.41
CA MET A 263 -0.90 6.05 -2.72
C MET A 263 -1.53 7.26 -2.01
N ASN A 264 -2.66 7.75 -2.53
CA ASN A 264 -3.43 8.84 -1.92
C ASN A 264 -4.43 8.35 -0.84
N ASP A 265 -4.50 7.04 -0.62
CA ASP A 265 -5.37 6.40 0.37
C ASP A 265 -4.60 6.01 1.65
N GLY A 266 -3.43 6.61 1.90
CA GLY A 266 -2.62 6.35 3.11
C GLY A 266 -3.34 6.56 4.45
N GLN A 267 -4.45 7.31 4.45
CA GLN A 267 -5.37 7.41 5.58
C GLN A 267 -6.15 6.11 5.81
N LYS A 268 -6.58 5.43 4.74
CA LYS A 268 -7.41 4.21 4.76
C LYS A 268 -6.62 2.97 5.14
N ALA A 269 -5.38 2.86 4.68
CA ALA A 269 -4.54 1.69 4.90
C ALA A 269 -3.05 2.07 4.87
N PRO A 270 -2.16 1.27 5.50
CA PRO A 270 -0.73 1.47 5.34
C PRO A 270 -0.31 1.35 3.87
N ILE A 271 0.46 2.30 3.35
CA ILE A 271 0.91 2.27 1.95
C ILE A 271 2.38 1.88 1.83
N CYS A 272 3.24 2.25 2.78
CA CYS A 272 4.64 1.89 2.65
C CYS A 272 4.91 0.39 2.81
N GLY A 273 5.82 -0.14 1.99
CA GLY A 273 6.13 -1.57 1.93
C GLY A 273 5.02 -2.46 1.35
N SER A 274 3.91 -1.86 0.92
CA SER A 274 2.74 -2.58 0.38
C SER A 274 3.05 -3.25 -0.95
N ALA A 275 2.30 -4.31 -1.24
CA ALA A 275 2.39 -5.02 -2.50
C ALA A 275 1.08 -4.86 -3.29
N MET A 276 1.20 -4.62 -4.59
CA MET A 276 0.08 -4.65 -5.52
C MET A 276 0.26 -5.80 -6.50
N LEU A 277 -0.67 -6.75 -6.51
CA LEU A 277 -0.82 -7.71 -7.61
C LEU A 277 -1.82 -7.14 -8.62
N ILE A 278 -1.37 -6.95 -9.85
CA ILE A 278 -2.13 -6.34 -10.93
C ILE A 278 -2.31 -7.37 -12.05
N LEU A 279 -3.55 -7.79 -12.28
CA LEU A 279 -3.93 -8.60 -13.43
C LEU A 279 -4.36 -7.67 -14.58
N LEU A 280 -3.48 -7.52 -15.58
CA LEU A 280 -3.62 -6.52 -16.63
C LEU A 280 -4.08 -7.16 -17.95
N LYS A 281 -5.17 -6.66 -18.53
CA LYS A 281 -5.67 -7.08 -19.85
C LYS A 281 -5.74 -5.93 -20.85
N ARG A 282 -6.11 -4.73 -20.42
CA ARG A 282 -5.99 -3.50 -21.20
C ARG A 282 -4.65 -2.84 -20.91
N TYR A 283 -3.96 -2.33 -21.93
CA TYR A 283 -2.67 -1.67 -21.72
C TYR A 283 -2.84 -0.17 -21.45
N PRO A 284 -1.95 0.46 -20.66
CA PRO A 284 -1.90 1.92 -20.57
C PRO A 284 -1.58 2.59 -21.91
N ASN A 285 -1.95 3.86 -22.04
CA ASN A 285 -1.53 4.71 -23.15
C ASN A 285 -0.45 5.72 -22.74
N GLU A 286 -0.30 5.93 -21.44
CA GLU A 286 0.68 6.79 -20.82
C GLU A 286 2.05 6.12 -20.85
N GLN A 287 3.09 6.85 -21.25
CA GLN A 287 4.48 6.37 -21.21
C GLN A 287 5.33 7.14 -20.20
N ASN A 288 4.92 8.36 -19.82
CA ASN A 288 5.61 9.10 -18.77
C ASN A 288 5.21 8.51 -17.42
N ILE A 289 6.17 7.85 -16.78
CA ILE A 289 6.00 7.15 -15.51
C ILE A 289 6.90 7.70 -14.40
N ASP A 290 7.61 8.82 -14.62
CA ASP A 290 8.63 9.28 -13.68
C ASP A 290 8.03 9.67 -12.32
N ASP A 291 6.93 10.42 -12.33
CA ASP A 291 6.25 10.85 -11.10
C ASP A 291 5.66 9.66 -10.32
N ILE A 292 5.10 8.67 -11.03
CA ILE A 292 4.51 7.50 -10.37
C ILE A 292 5.60 6.60 -9.79
N VAL A 293 6.68 6.37 -10.53
CA VAL A 293 7.84 5.60 -10.05
C VAL A 293 8.47 6.28 -8.86
N ALA A 294 8.70 7.60 -8.88
CA ALA A 294 9.28 8.31 -7.75
C ALA A 294 8.44 8.16 -6.47
N LYS A 295 7.11 8.21 -6.60
CA LYS A 295 6.20 7.99 -5.46
C LYS A 295 6.20 6.55 -4.97
N LEU A 296 6.19 5.58 -5.89
CA LEU A 296 6.27 4.16 -5.54
C LEU A 296 7.59 3.83 -4.83
N GLN A 297 8.71 4.36 -5.34
CA GLN A 297 10.03 4.21 -4.73
C GLN A 297 10.09 4.83 -3.34
N LYS A 298 9.53 6.04 -3.18
CA LYS A 298 9.46 6.75 -1.89
C LYS A 298 8.71 5.95 -0.82
N HIS A 299 7.67 5.21 -1.20
CA HIS A 299 6.89 4.40 -0.27
C HIS A 299 7.26 2.91 -0.32
N HIS A 300 8.34 2.52 -0.99
CA HIS A 300 8.74 1.11 -1.08
C HIS A 300 7.62 0.15 -1.51
N ILE A 301 6.77 0.59 -2.44
CA ILE A 301 5.62 -0.18 -2.92
C ILE A 301 6.07 -1.15 -4.02
N TYR A 302 5.81 -2.43 -3.82
CA TYR A 302 6.09 -3.48 -4.79
C TYR A 302 4.96 -3.59 -5.81
N ILE A 303 5.32 -3.51 -7.09
CA ILE A 303 4.38 -3.61 -8.22
C ILE A 303 4.61 -4.95 -8.93
N TYR A 304 3.65 -5.85 -8.79
CA TYR A 304 3.65 -7.16 -9.40
C TYR A 304 2.58 -7.21 -10.47
N VAL A 305 2.96 -7.38 -11.72
CA VAL A 305 2.06 -7.29 -12.85
C VAL A 305 2.06 -8.59 -13.63
N VAL A 306 0.88 -9.14 -13.85
CA VAL A 306 0.70 -10.24 -14.79
C VAL A 306 -0.11 -9.70 -15.95
N THR A 307 0.57 -9.59 -17.08
CA THR A 307 0.05 -8.96 -18.28
C THR A 307 -0.44 -10.01 -19.26
N HIS A 308 -1.71 -9.93 -19.64
CA HIS A 308 -2.26 -10.80 -20.65
C HIS A 308 -1.70 -10.43 -22.02
N GLU A 309 -1.14 -11.39 -22.77
CA GLU A 309 -0.44 -11.14 -24.04
C GLU A 309 -1.31 -10.52 -25.13
N VAL A 310 -2.58 -10.94 -25.20
CA VAL A 310 -3.60 -10.38 -26.09
C VAL A 310 -4.35 -9.24 -25.38
N PRO A 311 -4.07 -7.96 -25.69
CA PRO A 311 -4.74 -6.87 -25.03
C PRO A 311 -6.20 -6.72 -25.49
N SER A 312 -7.07 -6.28 -24.58
CA SER A 312 -8.44 -5.85 -24.91
C SER A 312 -8.49 -4.43 -25.50
N GLY A 313 -7.44 -3.64 -25.29
CA GLY A 313 -7.31 -2.28 -25.77
C GLY A 313 -6.05 -1.60 -25.24
N GLY A 314 -5.90 -0.32 -25.57
CA GLY A 314 -4.70 0.45 -25.22
C GLY A 314 -3.47 0.07 -26.04
N LEU A 315 -2.33 0.71 -25.75
CA LEU A 315 -1.19 0.70 -26.68
C LEU A 315 0.11 0.13 -26.10
N TYR A 316 0.43 0.40 -24.83
CA TYR A 316 1.80 0.22 -24.33
C TYR A 316 1.87 -0.75 -23.15
N SER A 317 2.07 -2.04 -23.44
CA SER A 317 2.42 -3.05 -22.43
C SER A 317 3.67 -2.68 -21.64
N GLN A 318 4.64 -2.03 -22.31
CA GLN A 318 5.93 -1.64 -21.73
C GLN A 318 5.77 -0.69 -20.54
N THR A 319 4.69 0.08 -20.46
CA THR A 319 4.47 1.05 -19.36
C THR A 319 4.51 0.37 -18.00
N MET A 320 3.73 -0.70 -17.82
CA MET A 320 3.69 -1.42 -16.53
C MET A 320 4.94 -2.25 -16.31
N TYR A 321 5.55 -2.79 -17.37
CA TYR A 321 6.85 -3.47 -17.26
C TYR A 321 7.94 -2.53 -16.73
N ASN A 322 8.04 -1.32 -17.28
CA ASN A 322 9.02 -0.33 -16.85
C ASN A 322 8.79 0.17 -15.42
N ILE A 323 7.52 0.29 -14.99
CA ILE A 323 7.20 0.61 -13.59
C ILE A 323 7.73 -0.50 -12.69
N ALA A 324 7.38 -1.77 -12.94
CA ALA A 324 7.85 -2.90 -12.14
C ALA A 324 9.39 -2.99 -12.10
N THR A 325 10.05 -2.80 -13.24
CA THR A 325 11.53 -2.78 -13.33
C THR A 325 12.14 -1.72 -12.42
N ARG A 326 11.57 -0.50 -12.40
CA ARG A 326 12.09 0.62 -11.62
C ARG A 326 11.68 0.60 -10.15
N THR A 327 10.76 -0.27 -9.73
CA THR A 327 10.26 -0.32 -8.35
C THR A 327 10.57 -1.64 -7.66
N ASN A 328 11.61 -2.36 -8.08
CA ASN A 328 11.96 -3.69 -7.56
C ASN A 328 10.81 -4.72 -7.64
N GLY A 329 9.81 -4.46 -8.48
CA GLY A 329 8.71 -5.34 -8.77
C GLY A 329 9.05 -6.37 -9.83
N TYR A 330 8.04 -7.07 -10.32
CA TYR A 330 8.14 -7.93 -11.50
C TYR A 330 6.93 -7.73 -12.42
N CYS A 331 7.13 -7.95 -13.72
CA CYS A 331 6.09 -7.93 -14.72
C CYS A 331 6.28 -9.08 -15.70
N SER A 332 5.30 -9.97 -15.80
CA SER A 332 5.32 -11.10 -16.73
C SER A 332 4.23 -10.97 -17.78
N PHE A 333 4.40 -11.72 -18.87
CA PHE A 333 3.42 -11.87 -19.93
C PHE A 333 2.97 -13.33 -20.00
N GLY A 334 1.68 -13.54 -20.20
CA GLY A 334 1.13 -14.87 -20.40
C GLY A 334 -0.34 -14.87 -20.82
N MET A 335 -0.87 -16.05 -21.08
CA MET A 335 -2.30 -16.31 -21.26
C MET A 335 -2.62 -17.70 -20.73
N ASP A 336 -3.90 -17.99 -20.51
CA ASP A 336 -4.40 -19.26 -19.99
C ASP A 336 -3.64 -19.70 -18.73
N GLN A 337 -3.14 -20.95 -18.70
CA GLN A 337 -2.42 -21.50 -17.55
C GLN A 337 -1.13 -20.74 -17.20
N ASN A 338 -0.47 -20.09 -18.17
CA ASN A 338 0.76 -19.33 -17.91
C ASN A 338 0.45 -18.00 -17.20
N PHE A 339 -0.70 -17.41 -17.51
CA PHE A 339 -1.19 -16.23 -16.81
C PHE A 339 -1.49 -16.58 -15.34
N LEU A 340 -2.22 -17.67 -15.11
CA LEU A 340 -2.47 -18.17 -13.76
C LEU A 340 -1.16 -18.53 -13.03
N TYR A 341 -0.25 -19.25 -13.68
CA TYR A 341 1.02 -19.66 -13.08
C TYR A 341 1.85 -18.46 -12.62
N ALA A 342 2.02 -17.44 -13.47
CA ALA A 342 2.79 -16.26 -13.12
C ALA A 342 2.12 -15.39 -12.02
N ALA A 343 0.78 -15.39 -11.96
CA ALA A 343 0.05 -14.72 -10.88
C ALA A 343 0.17 -15.45 -9.54
N THR A 344 0.32 -16.76 -9.58
CA THR A 344 0.30 -17.64 -8.41
C THR A 344 1.67 -18.17 -8.00
N ASN A 345 2.74 -17.85 -8.71
CA ASN A 345 4.10 -18.24 -8.32
C ASN A 345 5.10 -17.06 -8.27
N GLY A 346 4.62 -15.83 -8.49
CA GLY A 346 5.46 -14.64 -8.39
C GLY A 346 5.60 -14.09 -6.98
N GLY A 347 6.40 -13.02 -6.85
CA GLY A 347 6.71 -12.35 -5.57
C GLY A 347 5.52 -11.72 -4.82
N ALA A 348 4.32 -11.74 -5.41
CA ALA A 348 3.08 -11.32 -4.75
C ALA A 348 2.51 -12.38 -3.79
N TYR A 349 2.85 -13.65 -4.03
CA TYR A 349 2.18 -14.80 -3.44
C TYR A 349 3.02 -15.46 -2.35
N TYR A 350 4.32 -15.65 -2.60
CA TYR A 350 5.15 -16.52 -1.78
C TYR A 350 5.98 -15.84 -0.71
N SER A 351 6.36 -14.59 -0.91
CA SER A 351 7.21 -13.93 0.06
C SER A 351 7.28 -12.45 -0.21
N HIS A 352 7.00 -11.71 0.84
CA HIS A 352 7.04 -10.27 0.82
C HIS A 352 8.42 -9.70 1.19
N TYR A 353 9.40 -10.54 1.45
CA TYR A 353 10.73 -10.14 1.91
C TYR A 353 11.73 -10.35 0.77
N LEU A 354 11.77 -9.36 -0.13
CA LEU A 354 12.77 -9.25 -1.19
C LEU A 354 14.14 -8.94 -0.58
N PHE A 355 15.11 -9.85 -0.72
CA PHE A 355 16.48 -9.62 -0.24
C PHE A 355 17.50 -9.43 -1.38
N TYR A 356 17.13 -9.74 -2.62
CA TYR A 356 17.95 -9.49 -3.80
C TYR A 356 17.10 -9.05 -4.98
N SER A 357 17.51 -7.97 -5.64
CA SER A 357 16.87 -7.42 -6.83
C SER A 357 17.95 -6.99 -7.78
N THR A 358 17.89 -7.45 -9.03
CA THR A 358 18.71 -6.87 -10.09
C THR A 358 17.99 -6.78 -11.43
N ASN A 359 18.25 -5.70 -12.15
CA ASN A 359 17.78 -5.51 -13.52
C ASN A 359 18.90 -5.87 -14.50
N ILE A 360 18.68 -6.86 -15.38
CA ILE A 360 19.70 -7.44 -16.26
C ILE A 360 19.56 -6.83 -17.66
N PRO A 361 20.40 -5.84 -18.05
CA PRO A 361 20.39 -5.31 -19.40
C PRO A 361 21.01 -6.31 -20.38
N VAL A 362 20.22 -6.74 -21.38
CA VAL A 362 20.67 -7.65 -22.43
C VAL A 362 20.53 -6.97 -23.79
N SER A 363 21.45 -7.26 -24.71
CA SER A 363 21.46 -6.66 -26.05
C SER A 363 22.14 -7.57 -27.06
N GLY A 364 21.69 -7.49 -28.32
CA GLY A 364 22.18 -8.41 -29.34
C GLY A 364 21.57 -9.82 -29.23
N LYS A 365 22.10 -10.76 -30.01
CA LYS A 365 21.55 -12.12 -30.10
C LYS A 365 22.03 -13.05 -28.99
N ASN A 366 23.21 -12.80 -28.45
CA ASN A 366 23.76 -13.59 -27.35
C ASN A 366 24.74 -12.73 -26.58
N GLY A 367 24.95 -13.10 -25.33
CA GLY A 367 25.86 -12.37 -24.47
C GLY A 367 25.93 -12.97 -23.08
N THR A 368 26.80 -12.35 -22.30
CA THR A 368 27.08 -12.72 -20.92
C THR A 368 27.09 -11.45 -20.09
N VAL A 369 26.39 -11.46 -18.96
CA VAL A 369 26.27 -10.33 -18.02
C VAL A 369 26.67 -10.82 -16.64
N ALA A 370 27.67 -10.18 -16.02
CA ALA A 370 27.96 -10.41 -14.62
C ALA A 370 26.89 -9.71 -13.77
N LEU A 371 26.32 -10.44 -12.81
CA LEU A 371 25.29 -9.90 -11.92
C LEU A 371 25.93 -9.34 -10.64
N PRO A 372 25.28 -8.38 -9.96
CA PRO A 372 25.70 -7.94 -8.64
C PRO A 372 25.79 -9.12 -7.66
N LEU A 373 26.74 -9.07 -6.72
CA LEU A 373 26.88 -10.10 -5.70
C LEU A 373 25.59 -10.27 -4.91
N MET A 374 25.11 -11.50 -4.77
CA MET A 374 23.95 -11.83 -3.97
C MET A 374 24.41 -12.35 -2.60
N THR A 375 24.10 -11.62 -1.54
CA THR A 375 24.31 -12.11 -0.16
C THR A 375 23.06 -12.84 0.28
N VAL A 376 23.18 -14.14 0.53
CA VAL A 376 22.06 -14.97 1.01
C VAL A 376 22.09 -14.93 2.53
N PRO A 377 21.02 -14.44 3.19
CA PRO A 377 20.98 -14.37 4.64
C PRO A 377 20.99 -15.77 5.30
N ASP A 378 21.09 -15.82 6.63
CA ASP A 378 21.07 -17.07 7.43
C ASP A 378 19.67 -17.72 7.46
N LEU A 379 19.16 -18.15 6.30
CA LEU A 379 17.75 -18.50 6.12
C LEU A 379 17.51 -19.65 5.17
N LYS A 380 16.32 -20.22 5.28
CA LYS A 380 15.73 -20.96 4.18
C LYS A 380 15.33 -19.97 3.10
N LEU A 381 15.97 -20.07 1.93
CA LEU A 381 15.51 -19.40 0.74
C LEU A 381 14.32 -20.17 0.19
N ASP A 382 13.32 -19.45 -0.30
CA ASP A 382 12.13 -20.10 -0.81
C ASP A 382 11.96 -19.89 -2.31
N TYR A 383 12.25 -18.69 -2.88
CA TYR A 383 11.98 -18.43 -4.29
C TYR A 383 12.98 -17.48 -4.98
N LEU A 384 13.40 -17.86 -6.19
CA LEU A 384 14.13 -17.02 -7.13
C LEU A 384 13.33 -16.96 -8.43
N ILE A 385 12.98 -15.76 -8.88
CA ILE A 385 12.17 -15.57 -10.08
C ILE A 385 12.87 -14.64 -11.05
N MET A 386 12.64 -14.86 -12.34
CA MET A 386 13.11 -13.96 -13.37
C MET A 386 12.14 -13.83 -14.55
N THR A 387 12.26 -12.72 -15.28
CA THR A 387 11.68 -12.60 -16.61
C THR A 387 12.68 -13.07 -17.65
N ILE A 388 12.19 -13.80 -18.66
CA ILE A 388 13.03 -14.26 -19.78
C ILE A 388 12.92 -13.36 -21.02
N GLN A 389 11.94 -12.45 -21.02
CA GLN A 389 11.70 -11.43 -22.04
C GLN A 389 10.92 -10.26 -21.44
N ASP A 390 11.16 -9.04 -21.92
CA ASP A 390 10.52 -7.82 -21.40
C ASP A 390 9.17 -7.46 -22.05
N HIS A 391 8.67 -8.33 -22.91
CA HIS A 391 7.44 -8.14 -23.68
C HIS A 391 6.79 -9.47 -23.99
N GLY A 392 5.47 -9.46 -24.23
CA GLY A 392 4.74 -10.58 -24.81
C GLY A 392 4.50 -10.37 -26.32
N PRO A 393 4.20 -11.45 -27.08
CA PRO A 393 4.26 -12.86 -26.67
C PRO A 393 5.71 -13.37 -26.56
N LEU A 394 5.94 -14.51 -25.91
CA LEU A 394 7.25 -15.18 -25.88
C LEU A 394 7.66 -15.61 -27.30
N ASN A 395 8.61 -14.89 -27.90
CA ASN A 395 8.97 -15.08 -29.32
C ASN A 395 10.44 -14.79 -29.65
N SER A 396 11.17 -14.14 -28.75
CA SER A 396 12.59 -13.84 -28.94
C SER A 396 13.50 -14.79 -28.19
N PHE A 397 13.06 -15.34 -27.05
CA PHE A 397 13.87 -16.21 -26.19
C PHE A 397 14.28 -17.51 -26.90
N ILE A 398 15.58 -17.86 -26.80
CA ILE A 398 16.11 -19.15 -27.26
C ILE A 398 16.62 -19.97 -26.08
N ARG A 399 17.51 -19.40 -25.27
CA ARG A 399 18.06 -20.06 -24.07
C ARG A 399 18.65 -19.07 -23.08
N GLN A 400 18.79 -19.52 -21.84
CA GLN A 400 19.53 -18.85 -20.79
C GLN A 400 20.34 -19.85 -19.95
N GLU A 401 21.31 -19.32 -19.21
CA GLU A 401 22.07 -20.07 -18.22
C GLU A 401 22.58 -19.11 -17.14
N ILE A 402 22.25 -19.41 -15.88
CA ILE A 402 22.78 -18.70 -14.70
C ILE A 402 23.84 -19.59 -14.08
N ASP A 403 25.09 -19.17 -14.19
CA ASP A 403 26.22 -19.77 -13.49
C ASP A 403 26.44 -19.06 -12.15
N TRP A 404 26.78 -19.81 -11.11
CA TRP A 404 27.03 -19.26 -9.79
C TRP A 404 28.18 -19.94 -9.07
N ASN A 405 28.85 -19.18 -8.21
CA ASN A 405 29.85 -19.70 -7.27
C ASN A 405 29.78 -18.95 -5.94
N ALA A 406 29.85 -19.69 -4.83
CA ALA A 406 29.93 -19.11 -3.50
C ALA A 406 31.36 -18.61 -3.24
N VAL A 407 31.49 -17.32 -2.98
CA VAL A 407 32.78 -16.61 -2.86
C VAL A 407 33.60 -17.21 -1.72
N GLY A 408 34.87 -17.53 -2.01
CA GLY A 408 35.80 -18.09 -1.02
C GLY A 408 35.60 -19.58 -0.74
N THR A 409 34.81 -20.28 -1.55
CA THR A 409 34.58 -21.73 -1.44
C THR A 409 34.69 -22.43 -2.81
N ASP A 410 34.65 -23.76 -2.79
CA ASP A 410 34.56 -24.60 -4.01
C ASP A 410 33.11 -24.88 -4.43
N LEU A 411 32.11 -24.32 -3.73
CA LEU A 411 30.69 -24.52 -4.04
C LEU A 411 30.31 -23.69 -5.28
N SER A 412 29.95 -24.36 -6.37
CA SER A 412 29.54 -23.76 -7.64
C SER A 412 28.49 -24.62 -8.34
N GLY A 413 27.73 -24.00 -9.23
CA GLY A 413 26.76 -24.69 -10.07
C GLY A 413 26.24 -23.78 -11.18
N GLY A 414 25.26 -24.27 -11.90
CA GLY A 414 24.56 -23.50 -12.92
C GLY A 414 23.20 -24.10 -13.22
N GLU A 415 22.31 -23.26 -13.70
CA GLU A 415 20.97 -23.64 -14.13
C GLU A 415 20.72 -23.09 -15.53
N ALA A 416 20.41 -23.97 -16.48
CA ALA A 416 20.25 -23.62 -17.88
C ALA A 416 18.88 -24.06 -18.38
N GLU A 417 18.25 -23.18 -19.17
CA GLU A 417 16.96 -23.44 -19.79
C GLU A 417 16.98 -23.04 -21.25
N ASN A 418 16.22 -23.75 -22.07
CA ASN A 418 16.03 -23.42 -23.49
C ASN A 418 14.54 -23.39 -23.82
N ILE A 419 14.18 -22.74 -24.94
CA ILE A 419 12.78 -22.54 -25.34
C ILE A 419 11.97 -23.83 -25.46
N TRP A 420 12.60 -24.98 -25.75
CA TRP A 420 11.88 -26.25 -25.89
C TRP A 420 11.52 -26.85 -24.54
N ASP A 421 12.50 -26.94 -23.64
CA ASP A 421 12.26 -27.42 -22.27
C ASP A 421 11.38 -26.41 -21.51
N PHE A 422 11.62 -25.12 -21.73
CA PHE A 422 10.80 -24.03 -21.21
C PHE A 422 9.35 -24.15 -21.67
N GLY A 423 9.11 -24.24 -22.98
CA GLY A 423 7.77 -24.38 -23.54
C GLY A 423 7.03 -25.64 -23.09
N TRP A 424 7.76 -26.70 -22.76
CA TRP A 424 7.19 -27.97 -22.31
C TRP A 424 6.82 -27.97 -20.82
N VAL A 425 7.65 -27.34 -19.97
CA VAL A 425 7.47 -27.32 -18.51
C VAL A 425 6.69 -26.10 -18.05
N TRP A 426 6.99 -24.93 -18.61
CA TRP A 426 6.54 -23.60 -18.15
C TRP A 426 5.59 -22.91 -19.14
N GLY A 427 5.36 -23.52 -20.30
CA GLY A 427 4.46 -23.01 -21.33
C GLY A 427 5.01 -21.79 -22.07
N ASN A 428 4.12 -20.90 -22.53
CA ASN A 428 4.46 -19.80 -23.43
C ASN A 428 4.52 -18.42 -22.74
N GLY A 429 4.60 -18.39 -21.42
CA GLY A 429 4.72 -17.14 -20.65
C GLY A 429 6.17 -16.64 -20.54
N THR A 430 6.37 -15.45 -19.99
CA THR A 430 7.72 -14.87 -19.79
C THR A 430 8.23 -14.97 -18.35
N PHE A 431 7.50 -15.64 -17.47
CA PHE A 431 7.86 -15.88 -16.08
C PHE A 431 8.69 -17.17 -15.96
N TYR A 432 9.80 -17.11 -15.23
CA TYR A 432 10.62 -18.26 -14.89
C TYR A 432 10.94 -18.29 -13.41
N GLU A 433 10.81 -19.44 -12.79
CA GLU A 433 11.18 -19.71 -11.41
C GLU A 433 12.37 -20.67 -11.42
N LEU A 434 13.48 -20.26 -10.80
CA LEU A 434 14.68 -21.08 -10.75
C LEU A 434 14.49 -22.22 -9.75
N SER A 435 14.96 -23.39 -10.11
CA SER A 435 15.05 -24.55 -9.22
C SER A 435 16.23 -24.46 -8.25
N TRP A 436 17.21 -23.60 -8.53
CA TRP A 436 18.38 -23.39 -7.67
C TRP A 436 18.01 -22.89 -6.27
N GLN A 437 18.44 -23.64 -5.26
CA GLN A 437 18.35 -23.30 -3.84
C GLN A 437 19.75 -22.99 -3.30
N PRO A 438 20.22 -21.72 -3.31
CA PRO A 438 21.49 -21.33 -2.71
C PRO A 438 21.52 -21.58 -1.20
N GLU A 439 22.71 -21.94 -0.72
CA GLU A 439 22.98 -22.18 0.70
C GLU A 439 23.02 -20.86 1.48
N PRO A 440 22.49 -20.84 2.71
CA PRO A 440 22.52 -19.65 3.56
C PRO A 440 23.93 -19.22 3.96
N ASN A 441 24.08 -17.94 4.33
CA ASN A 441 25.33 -17.31 4.79
C ASN A 441 26.46 -17.25 3.75
N TYR A 442 26.16 -17.43 2.48
CA TYR A 442 27.12 -17.28 1.39
C TYR A 442 26.85 -16.02 0.58
N VAL A 443 27.94 -15.50 0.00
CA VAL A 443 27.88 -14.48 -1.04
C VAL A 443 28.11 -15.18 -2.38
N TYR A 444 27.16 -15.05 -3.30
CA TYR A 444 27.23 -15.65 -4.61
C TYR A 444 27.66 -14.64 -5.66
N ASN A 445 28.68 -15.01 -6.42
CA ASN A 445 29.02 -14.37 -7.68
C ASN A 445 28.29 -15.12 -8.80
N MET A 446 27.58 -14.38 -9.65
CA MET A 446 26.67 -14.95 -10.64
C MET A 446 26.91 -14.35 -12.02
N THR A 447 26.74 -15.17 -13.05
CA THR A 447 26.88 -14.79 -14.45
C THR A 447 25.67 -15.27 -15.22
N TYR A 448 24.99 -14.36 -15.91
CA TYR A 448 23.85 -14.64 -16.76
C TYR A 448 24.27 -14.71 -18.23
N ASN A 449 24.08 -15.86 -18.86
CA ASN A 449 24.27 -16.07 -20.28
C ASN A 449 22.91 -16.18 -20.97
N TYR A 450 22.78 -15.59 -22.16
CA TYR A 450 21.52 -15.60 -22.90
C TYR A 450 21.72 -15.75 -24.40
N GLU A 451 20.65 -16.22 -25.06
CA GLU A 451 20.49 -16.23 -26.50
C GLU A 451 19.05 -15.86 -26.90
N PHE A 452 18.94 -14.97 -27.88
CA PHE A 452 17.70 -14.46 -28.47
C PHE A 452 17.72 -14.56 -30.00
N THR A 453 16.56 -14.66 -30.62
CA THR A 453 16.39 -14.68 -32.08
C THR A 453 16.78 -13.34 -32.72
N GLU A 454 16.50 -12.24 -32.02
CA GLU A 454 16.69 -10.86 -32.48
C GLU A 454 17.76 -10.09 -31.69
N ARG A 455 18.07 -8.86 -32.11
CA ARG A 455 19.10 -7.99 -31.50
C ARG A 455 18.52 -6.90 -30.61
N ARG A 456 17.23 -6.99 -30.29
CA ARG A 456 16.53 -6.00 -29.47
C ARG A 456 17.21 -5.92 -28.11
N SER A 457 17.40 -4.69 -27.62
CA SER A 457 17.81 -4.48 -26.24
C SER A 457 16.58 -4.58 -25.34
N GLN A 458 16.73 -5.28 -24.22
CA GLN A 458 15.68 -5.46 -23.23
C GLN A 458 16.30 -5.54 -21.84
N VAL A 459 15.48 -5.33 -20.81
CA VAL A 459 15.90 -5.39 -19.41
C VAL A 459 15.10 -6.49 -18.72
N LEU A 460 15.78 -7.55 -18.31
CA LEU A 460 15.16 -8.64 -17.56
C LEU A 460 15.15 -8.31 -16.07
N GLN A 461 14.22 -8.88 -15.34
CA GLN A 461 14.06 -8.69 -13.90
C GLN A 461 14.48 -10.00 -13.22
N PHE A 462 15.38 -9.95 -12.24
CA PHE A 462 15.74 -11.09 -11.40
C PHE A 462 15.55 -10.71 -9.93
N ARG A 463 14.78 -11.51 -9.19
CA ARG A 463 14.34 -11.23 -7.81
C ARG A 463 14.49 -12.49 -6.96
N ALA A 464 14.91 -12.33 -5.71
CA ALA A 464 14.93 -13.41 -4.74
C ALA A 464 14.23 -13.01 -3.43
N PHE A 465 13.44 -13.93 -2.91
CA PHE A 465 12.50 -13.72 -1.81
C PHE A 465 12.60 -14.82 -0.76
N THR A 466 12.37 -14.49 0.52
CA THR A 466 12.38 -15.43 1.65
C THR A 466 11.13 -15.30 2.53
N GLU A 467 10.58 -16.39 3.07
CA GLU A 467 9.42 -16.34 3.96
C GLU A 467 9.74 -15.76 5.35
N ASP A 468 11.02 -15.60 5.71
CA ASP A 468 11.41 -15.14 7.06
C ASP A 468 11.43 -13.61 7.21
N GLU A 469 10.51 -13.11 8.04
CA GLU A 469 10.34 -11.69 8.38
C GLU A 469 11.50 -11.09 9.18
N ASN A 470 12.27 -11.91 9.90
CA ASN A 470 13.19 -11.43 10.94
C ASN A 470 14.51 -10.89 10.39
N VAL A 471 14.70 -10.91 9.07
CA VAL A 471 16.03 -10.77 8.46
C VAL A 471 16.14 -9.59 7.54
N ILE A 472 15.02 -9.10 6.99
CA ILE A 472 15.04 -7.89 6.17
C ILE A 472 14.76 -6.69 7.05
N ASN A 473 15.83 -6.02 7.46
CA ASN A 473 15.78 -4.77 8.22
C ASN A 473 16.07 -3.53 7.37
N THR A 474 16.43 -3.71 6.10
CA THR A 474 16.73 -2.63 5.16
C THR A 474 16.07 -2.84 3.81
N TRP A 475 15.61 -1.76 3.21
CA TRP A 475 15.09 -1.76 1.84
C TRP A 475 16.20 -2.04 0.83
N ILE A 476 15.91 -2.92 -0.13
CA ILE A 476 16.80 -3.16 -1.28
C ILE A 476 16.87 -1.89 -2.13
N PRO A 477 18.08 -1.44 -2.52
CA PRO A 477 18.22 -0.27 -3.39
C PRO A 477 17.53 -0.50 -4.74
N TYR A 478 17.17 0.60 -5.40
CA TYR A 478 16.63 0.55 -6.75
C TYR A 478 17.77 0.59 -7.77
N ASP A 479 17.77 -0.38 -8.67
CA ASP A 479 18.63 -0.40 -9.87
C ASP A 479 18.04 0.58 -10.90
N ASN A 480 18.33 1.88 -10.72
CA ASN A 480 17.93 2.95 -11.64
C ASN A 480 18.94 3.15 -12.77
#